data_AF-A0A2A5YFB1-F1
#
_entry.id   AF-A0A2A5YFB1-F1
#
_cell.length_a   1.000
_cell.length_b   1.000
_cell.length_c   1.000
_cell.angle_alpha   90.00
_cell.angle_beta   90.00
_cell.angle_gamma   90.00
#
_symmetry.space_group_name_H-M   'P 1'
#
loop_
_entity.id
_entity.type
_entity.pdbx_description
1 polymer ?
#
loop_
_entity_poly.entity_id
_entity_poly.type
_entity_poly.pdbx_seq_one_letter_code
_entity_poly.pdbx_strand_id
1 'polypeptide(L)'
;MFKIPDLRKRILFTLAMFGVYRLGASVPVPGVDLEAVQRLTDSGSQAGIYGLLNLFSGGALETFSVFALGIMPYITSSIILQLLTVVIPRLQKLQEEGESGRKVITQWTRYITVVLALLQSTGLTYIFSRGSLTGGISLIPNYTPSRVGLIVLTMTAGTAFIMWLGELISQRGIGNGMSLIIFASIISQLPASFGGAYQVTAGQGRIGQFS
;
A
#
# COMPACT_ATOMS: atom_id res chain seq x y z
N MET A 1 -13.30 27.71 -6.79
CA MET A 1 -13.34 26.23 -6.72
C MET A 1 -14.66 25.64 -6.19
N PHE A 2 -15.28 26.19 -5.14
CA PHE A 2 -16.50 25.61 -4.52
C PHE A 2 -17.86 25.94 -5.18
N LYS A 3 -17.89 26.63 -6.32
CA LYS A 3 -19.13 27.12 -6.96
C LYS A 3 -19.68 26.24 -8.09
N ILE A 4 -18.94 25.21 -8.53
CA ILE A 4 -19.42 24.31 -9.59
C ILE A 4 -19.92 23.02 -8.93
N PRO A 5 -21.23 22.72 -8.97
CA PRO A 5 -21.81 21.56 -8.28
C PRO A 5 -21.21 20.23 -8.77
N ASP A 6 -20.76 20.17 -10.03
CA ASP A 6 -20.12 18.98 -10.59
C ASP A 6 -18.74 18.72 -9.95
N LEU A 7 -17.95 19.77 -9.72
CA LEU A 7 -16.64 19.65 -9.07
C LEU A 7 -16.79 19.17 -7.62
N ARG A 8 -17.78 19.68 -6.88
CA ARG A 8 -18.06 19.27 -5.50
C ARG A 8 -18.40 17.79 -5.39
N LYS A 9 -19.22 17.26 -6.32
CA LYS A 9 -19.57 15.82 -6.37
C LYS A 9 -18.33 14.95 -6.60
N ARG A 10 -17.45 15.37 -7.51
CA ARG A 10 -16.19 14.65 -7.78
C ARG A 10 -15.21 14.69 -6.60
N ILE A 11 -15.08 15.82 -5.91
CA ILE A 11 -14.29 15.92 -4.66
C ILE A 11 -14.85 14.96 -3.61
N LEU A 12 -16.17 15.01 -3.38
CA LEU A 12 -16.82 14.17 -2.37
C LEU A 12 -16.67 12.69 -2.70
N PHE A 13 -16.75 12.31 -3.97
CA PHE A 13 -16.50 10.95 -4.43
C PHE A 13 -15.06 10.52 -4.13
N THR A 14 -14.06 11.33 -4.48
CA THR A 14 -12.65 11.06 -4.17
C THR A 14 -12.42 10.90 -2.66
N LEU A 15 -12.99 11.78 -1.84
CA LEU A 15 -12.89 11.70 -0.38
C LEU A 15 -13.58 10.44 0.18
N ALA A 16 -14.74 10.06 -0.36
CA ALA A 16 -15.42 8.83 0.02
C ALA A 16 -14.56 7.59 -0.32
N MET A 17 -13.91 7.56 -1.48
CA MET A 17 -13.01 6.47 -1.86
C MET A 17 -11.77 6.41 -0.96
N PHE A 18 -11.25 7.55 -0.48
CA PHE A 18 -10.20 7.54 0.54
C PHE A 18 -10.69 6.96 1.87
N GLY A 19 -11.94 7.23 2.25
CA GLY A 19 -12.57 6.57 3.40
C GLY A 19 -12.60 5.05 3.23
N VAL A 20 -13.00 4.55 2.07
CA VAL A 20 -13.00 3.10 1.76
C VAL A 20 -11.59 2.51 1.80
N TYR A 21 -10.60 3.20 1.21
CA TYR A 21 -9.20 2.78 1.27
C TYR A 21 -8.71 2.67 2.73
N ARG A 22 -9.06 3.65 3.57
CA ARG A 22 -8.69 3.62 4.99
C ARG A 22 -9.37 2.51 5.78
N LEU A 23 -10.65 2.26 5.53
CA LEU A 23 -11.36 1.15 6.16
C LEU A 23 -10.69 -0.18 5.81
N GLY A 24 -10.38 -0.44 4.54
CA GLY A 24 -9.71 -1.69 4.16
C GLY A 24 -8.28 -1.82 4.69
N ALA A 25 -7.56 -0.71 4.88
CA ALA A 25 -6.25 -0.71 5.54
C ALA A 25 -6.31 -1.01 7.05
N SER A 26 -7.49 -0.94 7.65
CA SER A 26 -7.73 -1.32 9.06
C SER A 26 -8.27 -2.74 9.24
N VAL A 27 -8.66 -3.42 8.15
CA VAL A 27 -9.16 -4.80 8.21
C VAL A 27 -7.97 -5.76 8.20
N PRO A 28 -7.70 -6.51 9.28
CA PRO A 28 -6.59 -7.47 9.32
C PRO A 28 -6.83 -8.63 8.36
N VAL A 29 -5.74 -9.20 7.82
CA VAL A 29 -5.87 -10.41 6.99
C VAL A 29 -6.29 -11.60 7.87
N PRO A 30 -7.32 -12.36 7.47
CA PRO A 30 -7.68 -13.61 8.15
C PRO A 30 -6.49 -14.59 8.20
N GLY A 31 -6.16 -15.05 9.41
CA GLY A 31 -5.09 -16.03 9.64
C GLY A 31 -3.81 -15.47 10.27
N VAL A 32 -3.77 -14.17 10.60
CA VAL A 32 -2.67 -13.52 11.31
C VAL A 32 -2.97 -13.43 12.81
N ASP A 33 -1.94 -13.61 13.63
CA ASP A 33 -2.01 -13.36 15.07
C ASP A 33 -1.86 -11.87 15.38
N LEU A 34 -2.96 -11.24 15.81
CA LEU A 34 -3.00 -9.82 16.15
C LEU A 34 -2.16 -9.47 17.38
N GLU A 35 -1.96 -10.41 18.33
CA GLU A 35 -1.09 -10.18 19.48
C GLU A 35 0.38 -10.18 19.07
N ALA A 36 0.76 -11.05 18.12
CA ALA A 36 2.10 -11.05 17.54
C ALA A 36 2.40 -9.76 16.77
N VAL A 37 1.40 -9.21 16.05
CA VAL A 37 1.48 -7.90 15.39
C VAL A 37 1.69 -6.77 16.40
N GLN A 38 0.92 -6.75 17.49
CA GLN A 38 1.05 -5.73 18.54
C GLN A 38 2.43 -5.77 19.20
N ARG A 39 2.92 -6.96 19.55
CA ARG A 39 4.26 -7.13 20.11
C ARG A 39 5.36 -6.60 19.19
N LEU A 40 5.19 -6.72 17.87
CA LEU A 40 6.16 -6.20 16.90
C LEU A 40 6.16 -4.69 16.80
N THR A 41 4.97 -4.09 16.80
CA THR A 41 4.80 -2.64 16.79
C THR A 41 5.34 -2.03 18.09
N ASP A 42 5.10 -2.68 19.24
CA ASP A 42 5.58 -2.23 20.56
C ASP A 42 7.10 -2.41 20.73
N SER A 43 7.69 -3.41 20.05
CA SER A 43 9.14 -3.68 20.10
C SER A 43 9.99 -2.65 19.33
N GLY A 44 9.37 -1.61 18.72
CA GLY A 44 10.08 -0.55 18.01
C GLY A 44 10.89 -1.04 16.81
N SER A 45 10.59 -2.24 16.29
CA SER A 45 11.32 -2.90 15.19
C SER A 45 11.04 -2.26 13.81
N GLN A 46 10.74 -0.96 13.78
CA GLN A 46 10.44 -0.19 12.57
C GLN A 46 11.70 0.24 11.80
N ALA A 47 12.87 -0.31 12.13
CA ALA A 47 14.13 0.12 11.53
C ALA A 47 14.33 -0.43 10.10
N GLY A 48 14.73 0.44 9.19
CA GLY A 48 15.19 0.08 7.83
C GLY A 48 14.06 -0.20 6.83
N ILE A 49 14.18 -1.29 6.08
CA ILE A 49 13.31 -1.60 4.94
C ILE A 49 11.84 -1.81 5.34
N TYR A 50 11.57 -2.29 6.55
CA TYR A 50 10.21 -2.48 7.07
C TYR A 50 9.47 -1.14 7.20
N GLY A 51 10.12 -0.11 7.74
CA GLY A 51 9.55 1.23 7.83
C GLY A 51 9.23 1.81 6.45
N LEU A 52 10.11 1.61 5.46
CA LEU A 52 9.87 2.03 4.08
C LEU A 52 8.68 1.31 3.44
N LEU A 53 8.57 -0.01 3.63
CA LEU A 53 7.43 -0.78 3.14
C LEU A 53 6.13 -0.33 3.81
N ASN A 54 6.16 -0.01 5.11
CA ASN A 54 5.00 0.52 5.82
C ASN A 54 4.60 1.92 5.30
N LEU A 55 5.59 2.78 5.01
CA LEU A 55 5.42 4.09 4.38
C LEU A 55 4.65 4.02 3.06
N PHE A 56 4.94 3.05 2.20
CA PHE A 56 4.22 2.90 0.95
C PHE A 56 2.91 2.11 1.07
N SER A 57 2.73 1.35 2.14
CA SER A 57 1.47 0.65 2.43
C SER A 57 0.40 1.55 3.07
N GLY A 58 0.80 2.69 3.64
CA GLY A 58 -0.11 3.59 4.35
C GLY A 58 -0.35 3.23 5.82
N GLY A 59 0.56 2.47 6.46
CA GLY A 59 0.34 1.87 7.80
C GLY A 59 -0.39 0.52 7.75
N ALA A 60 -0.68 0.01 6.56
CA ALA A 60 -1.41 -1.23 6.34
C ALA A 60 -0.58 -2.48 6.67
N LEU A 61 0.75 -2.35 6.65
CA LEU A 61 1.69 -3.44 6.98
C LEU A 61 1.83 -3.63 8.50
N GLU A 62 1.78 -2.55 9.28
CA GLU A 62 1.80 -2.58 10.75
C GLU A 62 0.66 -3.37 11.36
N THR A 63 -0.50 -3.45 10.70
CA THR A 63 -1.67 -4.21 11.16
C THR A 63 -1.84 -5.53 10.39
N PHE A 64 -0.92 -5.82 9.46
CA PHE A 64 -1.01 -6.91 8.51
C PHE A 64 -2.41 -6.99 7.86
N SER A 65 -2.86 -5.87 7.31
CA SER A 65 -4.21 -5.71 6.74
C SER A 65 -4.34 -6.32 5.34
N VAL A 66 -5.59 -6.41 4.85
CA VAL A 66 -5.90 -6.81 3.48
C VAL A 66 -5.13 -5.99 2.44
N PHE A 67 -4.75 -4.77 2.80
CA PHE A 67 -3.98 -3.84 1.97
C PHE A 67 -2.49 -3.76 2.33
N ALA A 68 -1.93 -4.78 3.00
CA ALA A 68 -0.54 -4.76 3.46
C ALA A 68 0.50 -4.55 2.34
N LEU A 69 0.25 -5.03 1.12
CA LEU A 69 1.09 -4.71 -0.07
C LEU A 69 0.90 -3.27 -0.58
N GLY A 70 -0.23 -2.65 -0.26
CA GLY A 70 -0.61 -1.33 -0.69
C GLY A 70 -0.67 -1.20 -2.22
N ILE A 71 -0.26 -0.04 -2.69
CA ILE A 71 -0.20 0.33 -4.11
C ILE A 71 1.13 -0.06 -4.78
N MET A 72 2.11 -0.58 -4.02
CA MET A 72 3.47 -0.86 -4.51
C MET A 72 3.52 -1.79 -5.73
N PRO A 73 2.81 -2.93 -5.78
CA PRO A 73 2.84 -3.81 -6.94
C PRO A 73 2.46 -3.08 -8.24
N TYR A 74 1.55 -2.11 -8.15
CA TYR A 74 1.15 -1.28 -9.29
C TYR A 74 2.23 -0.28 -9.67
N ILE A 75 2.80 0.44 -8.69
CA ILE A 75 3.90 1.39 -8.93
C ILE A 75 5.03 0.67 -9.66
N THR A 76 5.46 -0.47 -9.14
CA THR A 76 6.52 -1.29 -9.74
C THR A 76 6.17 -1.71 -11.17
N SER A 77 4.94 -2.19 -11.40
CA SER A 77 4.47 -2.58 -12.75
C SER A 77 4.50 -1.42 -13.73
N SER A 78 4.06 -0.23 -13.30
CA SER A 78 4.03 0.96 -14.13
C SER A 78 5.44 1.43 -14.52
N ILE A 79 6.40 1.35 -13.60
CA ILE A 79 7.81 1.66 -13.85
C ILE A 79 8.41 0.65 -14.82
N ILE A 80 8.15 -0.64 -14.61
CA ILE A 80 8.61 -1.71 -15.52
C ILE A 80 8.14 -1.43 -16.95
N LEU A 81 6.85 -1.12 -17.15
CA LEU A 81 6.35 -0.83 -18.50
C LEU A 81 6.88 0.49 -19.06
N GLN A 82 7.05 1.53 -18.24
CA GLN A 82 7.68 2.79 -18.67
C GLN A 82 9.14 2.59 -19.11
N LEU A 83 9.87 1.66 -18.51
CA LEU A 83 11.21 1.32 -18.96
C LEU A 83 11.17 0.43 -20.21
N LEU A 84 10.24 -0.53 -20.27
CA LEU A 84 10.09 -1.40 -21.44
C LEU A 84 9.64 -0.64 -22.70
N THR A 85 8.89 0.46 -22.57
CA THR A 85 8.54 1.30 -23.73
C THR A 85 9.75 1.97 -24.35
N VAL A 86 10.81 2.26 -23.57
CA VAL A 86 12.08 2.81 -24.09
C VAL A 86 12.93 1.74 -24.77
N VAL A 87 12.88 0.50 -24.27
CA VAL A 87 13.71 -0.61 -24.78
C VAL A 87 13.07 -1.31 -25.97
N ILE A 88 11.73 -1.41 -26.03
CA ILE A 88 10.99 -2.17 -27.04
C ILE A 88 10.28 -1.20 -28.00
N PRO A 89 10.73 -1.09 -29.26
CA PRO A 89 10.17 -0.13 -30.23
C PRO A 89 8.66 -0.31 -30.51
N ARG A 90 8.14 -1.53 -30.35
CA ARG A 90 6.69 -1.80 -30.49
C ARG A 90 5.87 -1.14 -29.39
N LEU A 91 6.37 -1.16 -28.15
CA LEU A 91 5.72 -0.50 -27.02
C LEU A 91 5.84 1.02 -27.12
N GLN A 92 6.95 1.52 -27.66
CA GLN A 92 7.11 2.95 -27.98
C GLN A 92 6.06 3.43 -29.00
N LYS A 93 5.87 2.68 -30.09
CA LYS A 93 4.84 3.00 -31.10
C LYS A 93 3.43 3.01 -30.51
N LEU A 94 3.10 2.03 -29.66
CA LEU A 94 1.84 2.04 -28.90
C LEU A 94 1.72 3.30 -28.02
N GLN A 95 2.80 3.76 -27.39
CA GLN A 95 2.77 4.99 -26.61
C GLN A 95 2.52 6.25 -27.49
N GLU A 96 3.03 6.25 -28.72
CA GLU A 96 2.87 7.32 -29.72
C GLU A 96 1.47 7.37 -30.35
N GLU A 97 0.72 6.26 -30.34
CA GLU A 97 -0.69 6.18 -30.79
C GLU A 97 -1.67 6.99 -29.90
N GLY A 98 -1.20 7.59 -28.80
CA GLY A 98 -2.00 8.48 -27.96
C GLY A 98 -2.91 7.73 -26.98
N GLU A 99 -4.22 8.04 -26.96
CA GLU A 99 -5.14 7.47 -25.97
C GLU A 99 -5.37 5.96 -26.14
N SER A 100 -5.43 5.47 -27.38
CA SER A 100 -5.67 4.04 -27.66
C SER A 100 -4.55 3.18 -27.10
N GLY A 101 -3.30 3.52 -27.42
CA GLY A 101 -2.16 2.73 -26.95
C GLY A 101 -1.83 2.95 -25.47
N ARG A 102 -2.14 4.12 -24.89
CA ARG A 102 -2.12 4.29 -23.42
C ARG A 102 -3.08 3.35 -22.70
N LYS A 103 -4.27 3.07 -23.25
CA LYS A 103 -5.20 2.08 -22.69
C LYS A 103 -4.62 0.67 -22.74
N VAL A 104 -3.96 0.31 -23.84
CA VAL A 104 -3.26 -0.98 -23.98
C VAL A 104 -2.17 -1.11 -22.93
N ILE A 105 -1.26 -0.14 -22.82
CA ILE A 105 -0.19 -0.14 -21.83
C ILE A 105 -0.77 -0.27 -20.42
N THR A 106 -1.84 0.47 -20.10
CA THR A 106 -2.51 0.38 -18.80
C THR A 106 -3.07 -1.03 -18.55
N GLN A 107 -3.65 -1.68 -19.55
CA GLN A 107 -4.13 -3.04 -19.43
C GLN A 107 -2.98 -4.03 -19.14
N TRP A 108 -1.83 -3.88 -19.80
CA TRP A 108 -0.64 -4.65 -19.47
C TRP A 108 -0.14 -4.37 -18.05
N THR A 109 -0.15 -3.11 -17.61
CA THR A 109 0.22 -2.73 -16.24
C THR A 109 -0.63 -3.49 -15.24
N ARG A 110 -1.94 -3.62 -15.47
CA ARG A 110 -2.85 -4.36 -14.59
C ARG A 110 -2.48 -5.83 -14.47
N TYR A 111 -2.19 -6.49 -15.59
CA TYR A 111 -1.82 -7.91 -15.56
C TYR A 111 -0.51 -8.13 -14.81
N ILE A 112 0.50 -7.30 -15.06
CA ILE A 112 1.79 -7.37 -14.36
C ILE A 112 1.58 -7.07 -12.88
N THR A 113 0.72 -6.12 -12.53
CA THR A 113 0.41 -5.76 -11.13
C THR A 113 -0.13 -6.95 -10.36
N VAL A 114 -1.09 -7.68 -10.93
CA VAL A 114 -1.69 -8.85 -10.26
C VAL A 114 -0.66 -9.96 -10.09
N VAL A 115 0.17 -10.22 -11.12
CA VAL A 115 1.23 -11.22 -11.04
C VAL A 115 2.28 -10.84 -9.98
N LEU A 116 2.71 -9.57 -9.96
CA LEU A 116 3.65 -9.08 -8.95
C LEU A 116 3.03 -9.11 -7.55
N ALA A 117 1.75 -8.76 -7.39
CA ALA A 117 1.06 -8.82 -6.11
C ALA A 117 1.00 -10.27 -5.58
N LEU A 118 0.77 -11.24 -6.45
CA LEU A 118 0.78 -12.67 -6.09
C LEU A 118 2.17 -13.13 -5.62
N LEU A 119 3.22 -12.76 -6.37
CA LEU A 119 4.60 -13.10 -6.02
C LEU A 119 5.05 -12.41 -4.73
N GLN A 120 4.75 -11.11 -4.59
CA GLN A 120 5.11 -10.32 -3.41
C GLN A 120 4.34 -10.76 -2.17
N SER A 121 3.03 -11.04 -2.26
CA SER A 121 2.26 -11.54 -1.11
C SER A 121 2.76 -12.91 -0.65
N THR A 122 3.12 -13.80 -1.58
CA THR A 122 3.72 -15.11 -1.26
C THR A 122 5.06 -14.93 -0.55
N GLY A 123 5.95 -14.09 -1.08
CA GLY A 123 7.24 -13.80 -0.48
C GLY A 123 7.11 -13.16 0.91
N LEU A 124 6.23 -12.17 1.04
CA LEU A 124 5.94 -11.50 2.31
C LEU A 124 5.42 -12.51 3.34
N THR A 125 4.40 -13.28 2.99
CA THR A 125 3.81 -14.30 3.89
C THR A 125 4.86 -15.31 4.36
N TYR A 126 5.75 -15.75 3.48
CA TYR A 126 6.83 -16.65 3.82
C TYR A 126 7.84 -16.02 4.79
N ILE A 127 8.30 -14.81 4.52
CA ILE A 127 9.30 -14.13 5.36
C ILE A 127 8.74 -13.83 6.75
N PHE A 128 7.48 -13.39 6.84
CA PHE A 128 6.80 -13.11 8.10
C PHE A 128 6.44 -14.38 8.88
N SER A 129 6.16 -15.50 8.19
CA SER A 129 5.96 -16.80 8.87
C SER A 129 7.23 -17.31 9.57
N ARG A 130 8.40 -17.00 9.01
CA ARG A 130 9.72 -17.41 9.55
C ARG A 130 10.27 -16.50 10.63
N GLY A 131 9.58 -15.41 10.96
CA GLY A 131 10.04 -14.47 11.96
C GLY A 131 11.22 -13.58 11.50
N SER A 132 11.62 -13.64 10.22
CA SER A 132 12.90 -13.08 9.75
C SER A 132 12.91 -11.55 9.68
N LEU A 133 11.75 -10.92 9.48
CA LEU A 133 11.57 -9.45 9.51
C LEU A 133 11.09 -8.95 10.87
N THR A 134 10.87 -9.86 11.82
CA THR A 134 10.09 -9.64 13.04
C THR A 134 10.84 -10.12 14.28
N GLY A 135 12.18 -10.17 14.21
CA GLY A 135 13.03 -10.54 15.34
C GLY A 135 12.76 -11.93 15.94
N GLY A 136 12.19 -12.86 15.15
CA GLY A 136 11.81 -14.21 15.59
C GLY A 136 10.33 -14.39 15.95
N ILE A 137 9.51 -13.34 15.89
CA ILE A 137 8.07 -13.43 16.15
C ILE A 137 7.35 -13.94 14.89
N SER A 138 6.85 -15.17 14.93
CA SER A 138 6.03 -15.72 13.85
C SER A 138 4.60 -15.17 13.95
N LEU A 139 4.19 -14.42 12.94
CA LEU A 139 2.84 -13.85 12.83
C LEU A 139 1.78 -14.85 12.36
N ILE A 140 2.23 -16.02 11.92
CA ILE A 140 1.38 -17.09 11.39
C ILE A 140 1.69 -18.34 12.20
N PRO A 141 1.13 -18.48 13.42
CA PRO A 141 1.26 -19.71 14.18
C PRO A 141 0.65 -20.86 13.35
N ASN A 142 1.42 -21.93 13.16
CA ASN A 142 1.12 -23.09 12.31
C ASN A 142 1.02 -22.75 10.81
N TYR A 143 2.15 -22.88 10.09
CA TYR A 143 2.23 -22.76 8.64
C TYR A 143 1.44 -23.88 7.95
N THR A 144 0.16 -23.64 7.69
CA THR A 144 -0.69 -24.55 6.89
C THR A 144 -0.84 -24.00 5.47
N PRO A 145 -0.65 -24.81 4.42
CA PRO A 145 -0.79 -24.37 3.03
C PRO A 145 -2.13 -23.67 2.71
N SER A 146 -3.22 -24.11 3.35
CA SER A 146 -4.55 -23.49 3.20
C SER A 146 -4.62 -22.07 3.77
N ARG A 147 -4.01 -21.82 4.94
CA ARG A 147 -3.97 -20.48 5.57
C ARG A 147 -3.07 -19.53 4.77
N VAL A 148 -1.91 -20.01 4.32
CA VAL A 148 -1.00 -19.24 3.47
C VAL A 148 -1.66 -18.86 2.14
N GLY A 149 -2.34 -19.82 1.49
CA GLY A 149 -3.09 -19.55 0.26
C GLY A 149 -4.18 -18.50 0.48
N LEU A 150 -4.89 -18.55 1.60
CA LEU A 150 -5.91 -17.58 1.95
C LEU A 150 -5.33 -16.18 2.18
N ILE A 151 -4.20 -16.06 2.88
CA ILE A 151 -3.49 -14.78 3.10
C ILE A 151 -3.03 -14.20 1.75
N VAL A 152 -2.36 -15.00 0.93
CA VAL A 152 -1.85 -14.60 -0.40
C VAL A 152 -2.98 -14.12 -1.30
N LEU A 153 -4.08 -14.87 -1.37
CA LEU A 153 -5.25 -14.49 -2.15
C LEU A 153 -5.90 -13.21 -1.62
N THR A 154 -6.02 -13.06 -0.31
CA THR A 154 -6.61 -11.88 0.32
C THR A 154 -5.79 -10.62 0.04
N MET A 155 -4.47 -10.69 0.19
CA MET A 155 -3.57 -9.57 -0.09
C MET A 155 -3.54 -9.22 -1.58
N THR A 156 -3.52 -10.24 -2.45
CA THR A 156 -3.57 -10.04 -3.91
C THR A 156 -4.88 -9.40 -4.34
N ALA A 157 -6.01 -9.87 -3.80
CA ALA A 157 -7.32 -9.27 -4.01
C ALA A 157 -7.39 -7.84 -3.48
N GLY A 158 -6.78 -7.59 -2.31
CA GLY A 158 -6.66 -6.26 -1.72
C GLY A 158 -5.92 -5.27 -2.63
N THR A 159 -4.76 -5.65 -3.17
CA THR A 159 -4.03 -4.83 -4.15
C THR A 159 -4.84 -4.61 -5.42
N ALA A 160 -5.49 -5.64 -5.97
CA ALA A 160 -6.33 -5.50 -7.15
C ALA A 160 -7.51 -4.54 -6.90
N PHE A 161 -8.08 -4.58 -5.70
CA PHE A 161 -9.13 -3.67 -5.27
C PHE A 161 -8.62 -2.22 -5.15
N ILE A 162 -7.44 -1.99 -4.56
CA ILE A 162 -6.83 -0.65 -4.50
C ILE A 162 -6.58 -0.10 -5.91
N MET A 163 -6.06 -0.92 -6.81
CA MET A 163 -5.84 -0.54 -8.21
C MET A 163 -7.17 -0.12 -8.87
N TRP A 164 -8.22 -0.92 -8.68
CA TRP A 164 -9.56 -0.62 -9.16
C TRP A 164 -10.13 0.68 -8.57
N LEU A 165 -9.93 0.94 -7.27
CA LEU A 165 -10.30 2.22 -6.64
C LEU A 165 -9.61 3.39 -7.32
N GLY A 166 -8.32 3.28 -7.65
CA GLY A 166 -7.58 4.34 -8.31
C GLY A 166 -8.07 4.61 -9.73
N GLU A 167 -8.47 3.58 -10.46
CA GLU A 167 -9.13 3.73 -11.75
C GLU A 167 -10.50 4.41 -11.62
N LEU A 168 -11.30 4.04 -10.62
CA LEU A 168 -12.58 4.69 -10.35
C LEU A 168 -12.43 6.17 -10.01
N ILE A 169 -11.44 6.53 -9.19
CA ILE A 169 -11.12 7.93 -8.88
C ILE A 169 -10.68 8.67 -10.16
N SER A 170 -9.94 8.02 -11.05
CA SER A 170 -9.51 8.65 -12.31
C SER A 170 -10.69 8.90 -13.27
N GLN A 171 -11.69 8.01 -13.27
CA GLN A 171 -12.87 8.12 -14.15
C GLN A 171 -13.94 9.08 -13.61
N ARG A 172 -14.20 9.05 -12.30
CA ARG A 172 -15.34 9.77 -11.67
C ARG A 172 -14.92 10.84 -10.67
N GLY A 173 -13.67 10.83 -10.23
CA GLY A 173 -13.10 11.79 -9.30
C GLY A 173 -12.38 12.93 -10.01
N ILE A 174 -11.32 13.42 -9.38
CA ILE A 174 -10.52 14.56 -9.85
C ILE A 174 -9.08 14.12 -10.03
N GLY A 175 -8.49 14.52 -11.16
CA GLY A 175 -7.08 14.26 -11.44
C GLY A 175 -6.77 12.78 -11.70
N ASN A 176 -5.54 12.36 -11.40
CA ASN A 176 -5.10 10.97 -11.53
C ASN A 176 -5.33 10.22 -10.22
N GLY A 177 -6.26 9.27 -10.23
CA GLY A 177 -6.62 8.51 -9.05
C GLY A 177 -5.50 7.65 -8.49
N MET A 178 -4.56 7.18 -9.33
CA MET A 178 -3.40 6.42 -8.86
C MET A 178 -2.44 7.32 -8.06
N SER A 179 -2.18 8.54 -8.56
CA SER A 179 -1.38 9.54 -7.83
C SER A 179 -2.05 9.96 -6.51
N LEU A 180 -3.37 10.08 -6.51
CA LEU A 180 -4.15 10.40 -5.33
C LEU A 180 -4.13 9.31 -4.26
N ILE A 181 -4.13 8.02 -4.66
CA ILE A 181 -3.96 6.91 -3.72
C ILE A 181 -2.57 6.96 -3.08
N ILE A 182 -1.51 7.17 -3.86
CA ILE A 182 -0.14 7.32 -3.33
C ILE A 182 -0.07 8.45 -2.32
N PHE A 183 -0.65 9.61 -2.66
CA PHE A 183 -0.73 10.76 -1.77
C PHE A 183 -1.49 10.44 -0.48
N ALA A 184 -2.63 9.74 -0.59
CA ALA A 184 -3.39 9.29 0.56
C ALA A 184 -2.58 8.34 1.46
N SER A 185 -1.81 7.40 0.89
CA SER A 185 -0.92 6.48 1.63
C SER A 185 0.23 7.19 2.35
N ILE A 186 0.75 8.30 1.82
CA ILE A 186 1.82 9.06 2.46
C ILE A 186 1.26 9.92 3.60
N ILE A 187 0.22 10.72 3.31
CA ILE A 187 -0.44 11.57 4.33
C ILE A 187 -0.98 10.72 5.47
N SER A 188 -1.34 9.48 5.15
CA SER A 188 -1.76 8.43 6.05
C SER A 188 -0.98 8.33 7.36
N GLN A 189 0.33 8.56 7.26
CA GLN A 189 1.31 8.26 8.28
C GLN A 189 1.86 9.51 8.96
N LEU A 190 1.65 10.68 8.36
CA LEU A 190 2.05 11.95 8.97
C LEU A 190 1.53 12.09 10.41
N PRO A 191 0.25 11.79 10.75
CA PRO A 191 -0.23 11.92 12.12
C PRO A 191 0.56 11.06 13.13
N ALA A 192 0.92 9.83 12.74
CA ALA A 192 1.70 8.93 13.59
C ALA A 192 3.14 9.41 13.75
N SER A 193 3.77 9.88 12.67
CA SER A 193 5.13 10.42 12.71
C SER A 193 5.23 11.71 13.53
N PHE A 194 4.25 12.62 13.41
CA PHE A 194 4.21 13.84 14.21
C PHE A 194 3.90 13.52 15.67
N GLY A 195 2.94 12.63 15.98
CA GLY A 195 2.64 12.21 17.35
C GLY A 195 3.85 11.60 18.07
N GLY A 196 4.62 10.75 17.37
CA GLY A 196 5.90 10.23 17.88
C GLY A 196 6.96 11.31 18.09
N ALA A 197 7.12 12.24 17.14
CA ALA A 197 8.06 13.35 17.28
C ALA A 197 7.70 14.28 18.47
N TYR A 198 6.42 14.60 18.64
CA TYR A 198 5.94 15.38 19.78
C TYR A 198 6.14 14.66 21.11
N GLN A 199 5.95 13.35 21.20
CA GLN A 199 6.23 12.59 22.42
C GLN A 199 7.74 12.49 22.72
N VAL A 200 8.59 12.37 21.70
CA VAL A 200 10.05 12.38 21.87
C VAL A 200 10.53 13.75 22.34
N THR A 201 10.03 14.85 21.75
CA THR A 201 10.39 16.21 22.15
C THR A 201 9.76 16.64 23.48
N ALA A 202 8.51 16.25 23.77
CA ALA A 202 7.85 16.53 25.05
C ALA A 202 8.38 15.64 26.19
N GLY A 203 8.79 14.40 25.89
CA GLY A 203 9.44 13.48 26.83
C GLY A 203 10.87 13.87 27.17
N GLN A 204 11.59 14.53 26.25
CA GLN A 204 12.90 15.15 26.50
C GLN A 204 12.82 16.50 27.24
N GLY A 205 11.64 16.92 27.72
CA GLY A 205 11.51 18.03 28.68
C GLY A 205 11.95 17.67 30.12
N ARG A 206 12.33 16.41 30.39
CA ARG A 206 12.79 15.93 31.71
C ARG A 206 14.30 15.74 31.85
N ILE A 207 15.12 16.32 30.96
CA ILE A 207 16.58 16.33 31.10
C ILE A 207 17.02 17.61 31.84
N GLY A 208 16.51 17.76 33.06
CA GLY A 208 16.94 18.77 34.04
C GLY A 208 17.73 18.16 35.19
N GLN A 209 18.42 17.04 34.97
CA GLN A 209 19.35 16.45 35.94
C GLN A 209 20.63 16.00 35.24
N PHE A 210 21.41 16.99 34.80
CA PHE A 210 22.87 16.87 34.90
C PHE A 210 23.27 17.63 36.17
N SER A 211 23.43 16.89 37.27
CA SER A 211 24.35 17.23 38.35
C SER A 211 24.87 15.94 38.96
#